data_AF-A0A7S3DWZ8-F1
#
_entry.id   AF-A0A7S3DWZ8-F1
#
_cell.length_a   1.000
_cell.length_b   1.000
_cell.length_c   1.000
_cell.angle_alpha   90.00
_cell.angle_beta   90.00
_cell.angle_gamma   90.00
#
_symmetry.space_group_name_H-M   'P 1'
#
loop_
_entity.id
_entity.type
_entity.pdbx_description
1 polymer ?
#
loop_
_entity_poly.entity_id
_entity_poly.type
_entity_poly.pdbx_seq_one_letter_code
_entity_poly.pdbx_strand_id
1 'polypeptide(L)'
;MSTAFPPASGGFWVLPKNGGNIFKMEMNGNPSTSIYRINDKTADRFPRGTVVTLMFEEAGTNVINSAYLKLKGGQSFTSTVNSALTLMANGDPTWTEMSRNV
;
A
#
# COMPACT_ATOMS: atom_id res chain seq x y z
N MET A 1 9.88 -10.63 -4.59
CA MET A 1 9.16 -10.01 -3.47
C MET A 1 10.12 -9.06 -2.80
N SER A 2 9.73 -7.81 -2.59
CA SER A 2 10.57 -6.81 -1.91
C SER A 2 9.90 -6.35 -0.62
N THR A 3 10.70 -5.97 0.36
CA THR A 3 10.19 -5.40 1.60
C THR A 3 10.04 -3.90 1.44
N ALA A 4 8.86 -3.38 1.81
CA ALA A 4 8.62 -1.96 1.99
C ALA A 4 8.72 -1.64 3.47
N PHE A 5 9.49 -0.61 3.81
CA PHE A 5 9.69 -0.15 5.18
C PHE A 5 8.89 1.12 5.43
N PRO A 6 8.56 1.42 6.71
CA PRO A 6 7.82 2.63 7.03
C PRO A 6 8.65 3.86 6.64
N PRO A 7 8.01 4.92 6.14
CA PRO A 7 8.69 6.17 5.85
C PRO A 7 9.29 6.77 7.12
N ALA A 8 10.46 7.42 6.98
CA ALA A 8 11.13 8.09 8.09
C ALA A 8 10.28 9.20 8.74
N SER A 9 9.38 9.82 7.96
CA SER A 9 8.35 10.74 8.47
C SER A 9 7.19 10.86 7.47
N GLY A 10 5.99 11.13 7.98
CA GLY A 10 4.76 11.27 7.18
C GLY A 10 4.23 9.93 6.64
N GLY A 11 2.91 9.81 6.46
CA GLY A 11 2.25 8.55 6.06
C GLY A 11 2.37 8.15 4.58
N PHE A 12 3.48 8.49 3.93
CA PHE A 12 3.72 8.33 2.49
C PHE A 12 4.74 7.24 2.23
N TRP A 13 4.30 6.10 1.70
CA TRP A 13 5.16 4.95 1.45
C TRP A 13 5.76 5.02 0.05
N VAL A 14 7.00 4.55 -0.12
CA VAL A 14 7.67 4.46 -1.42
C VAL A 14 7.99 2.99 -1.69
N LEU A 15 7.24 2.38 -2.61
CA LEU A 15 7.51 1.01 -3.05
C LEU A 15 8.59 1.02 -4.13
N PRO A 16 9.59 0.11 -4.07
CA PRO A 16 10.66 0.06 -5.07
C PRO A 16 10.13 -0.46 -6.40
N LYS A 17 10.24 0.37 -7.46
CA LYS A 17 9.75 0.04 -8.82
C LYS A 17 10.37 -1.22 -9.44
N ASN A 18 11.58 -1.59 -9.03
CA ASN A 18 12.30 -2.77 -9.53
C ASN A 18 12.18 -4.00 -8.61
N GLY A 19 11.30 -3.95 -7.60
CA GLY A 19 11.11 -5.02 -6.61
C GLY A 19 10.14 -6.13 -7.00
N GLY A 20 9.56 -6.04 -8.20
CA GLY A 20 8.41 -6.85 -8.63
C GLY A 20 7.08 -6.22 -8.18
N ASN A 21 6.02 -7.04 -8.14
CA ASN A 21 4.65 -6.58 -7.90
C ASN A 21 4.08 -7.03 -6.55
N ILE A 22 4.88 -7.67 -5.70
CA ILE A 22 4.46 -8.12 -4.37
C ILE A 22 5.41 -7.52 -3.34
N PHE A 23 4.85 -6.73 -2.43
CA PHE A 23 5.57 -5.99 -1.41
C PHE A 23 5.17 -6.47 -0.03
N LYS A 24 6.15 -6.98 0.72
CA LYS A 24 5.98 -7.29 2.14
C LYS A 24 6.01 -5.98 2.92
N MET A 25 4.94 -5.67 3.63
CA MET A 25 4.79 -4.45 4.39
C MET A 25 5.31 -4.66 5.81
N GLU A 26 6.54 -4.24 6.05
CA GLU A 26 7.20 -4.39 7.35
C GLU A 26 6.94 -3.15 8.19
N MET A 27 6.34 -3.31 9.37
CA MET A 27 5.96 -2.18 10.23
C MET A 27 6.99 -1.89 11.32
N ASN A 28 8.12 -2.60 11.31
CA ASN A 28 9.18 -2.52 12.33
C ASN A 28 8.63 -2.62 13.77
N GLY A 29 7.66 -3.51 13.99
CA GLY A 29 7.01 -3.71 15.29
C GLY A 29 5.97 -2.65 15.69
N ASN A 30 5.59 -1.72 14.80
CA ASN A 30 4.48 -0.80 15.01
C ASN A 30 3.33 -1.05 14.01
N PRO A 31 2.57 -2.14 14.19
CA PRO A 31 1.54 -2.50 13.24
C PRO A 31 0.39 -1.49 13.18
N SER A 32 0.18 -0.64 14.18
CA SER A 32 -0.90 0.38 14.18
C SER A 32 -0.63 1.56 13.24
N THR A 33 0.42 1.49 12.43
CA THR A 33 0.77 2.49 11.43
C THR A 33 -0.34 2.63 10.38
N SER A 34 -0.56 3.86 9.92
CA SER A 34 -1.51 4.16 8.86
C SER A 34 -0.81 4.52 7.56
N ILE A 35 -1.26 3.92 6.45
CA ILE A 35 -0.83 4.18 5.08
C ILE A 35 -1.85 5.12 4.44
N TYR A 36 -1.42 6.34 4.12
CA TYR A 36 -2.29 7.34 3.51
C TYR A 36 -2.01 7.51 2.02
N ARG A 37 -0.75 7.38 1.60
CA ARG A 37 -0.36 7.42 0.19
C ARG A 37 0.80 6.48 -0.10
N ILE A 38 0.90 6.12 -1.37
CA ILE A 38 1.90 5.20 -1.91
C ILE A 38 2.45 5.84 -3.18
N ASN A 39 3.78 5.97 -3.29
CA ASN A 39 4.49 6.50 -4.46
C ASN A 39 3.91 7.86 -4.95
N ASP A 40 3.62 8.77 -4.02
CA ASP A 40 2.94 10.07 -4.26
C ASP A 40 3.76 11.02 -5.17
N LYS A 41 5.08 11.00 -5.00
CA LYS A 41 6.02 11.87 -5.74
C LYS A 41 6.15 11.42 -7.18
N THR A 42 6.19 12.38 -8.11
CA THR A 42 6.27 12.13 -9.56
C THR A 42 7.41 11.18 -9.96
N ALA A 43 8.56 11.28 -9.30
CA ALA A 43 9.72 10.42 -9.57
C ALA A 43 9.47 8.93 -9.23
N ASP A 44 8.54 8.66 -8.31
CA ASP A 44 8.32 7.33 -7.74
C ASP A 44 7.07 6.65 -8.27
N ARG A 45 6.21 7.37 -9.01
CA ARG A 45 4.94 6.85 -9.53
C ARG A 45 5.15 5.64 -10.42
N PHE A 46 4.24 4.69 -10.27
CA PHE A 46 4.12 3.58 -11.19
C PHE A 46 3.32 3.99 -12.43
N PRO A 47 3.61 3.40 -13.60
CA PRO A 47 2.77 3.56 -14.79
C PRO A 47 1.31 3.17 -14.53
N ARG A 48 0.38 3.79 -15.27
CA ARG A 48 -1.03 3.42 -15.21
C ARG A 48 -1.22 1.94 -15.55
N GLY A 49 -2.04 1.24 -14.77
CA GLY A 49 -2.34 -0.17 -14.97
C GLY A 49 -1.36 -1.12 -14.29
N THR A 50 -0.30 -0.63 -13.65
CA THR A 50 0.53 -1.50 -12.79
C THR A 50 -0.31 -2.02 -11.63
N VAL A 51 -0.32 -3.34 -11.45
CA VAL A 51 -0.95 -4.02 -10.32
C VAL A 51 0.13 -4.42 -9.32
N VAL A 52 -0.08 -4.07 -8.06
CA VAL A 52 0.78 -4.44 -6.94
C VAL A 52 -0.04 -5.07 -5.82
N THR A 53 0.57 -5.97 -5.06
CA THR A 53 -0.02 -6.56 -3.86
C THR A 53 0.82 -6.17 -2.65
N LEU A 54 0.18 -5.54 -1.68
CA LEU A 54 0.72 -5.27 -0.35
C LEU A 54 0.39 -6.48 0.53
N MET A 55 1.39 -7.13 1.11
CA MET A 55 1.23 -8.27 2.00
C MET A 55 1.59 -7.87 3.42
N PHE A 56 0.71 -8.15 4.37
CA PHE A 56 0.84 -7.79 5.78
C PHE A 56 0.97 -9.07 6.61
N GLU A 57 2.15 -9.34 7.14
CA GLU A 57 2.37 -10.49 8.04
C GLU A 57 1.83 -10.19 9.45
N GLU A 58 1.77 -8.91 9.83
CA GLU A 58 1.25 -8.44 11.11
C GLU A 58 -0.15 -7.83 10.97
N ALA A 59 -0.96 -7.98 12.02
CA ALA A 59 -2.29 -7.37 12.11
C ALA A 59 -2.23 -5.95 12.69
N GLY A 60 -3.07 -5.05 12.18
CA GLY A 60 -3.32 -3.71 12.75
C GLY A 60 -3.01 -2.54 11.82
N THR A 61 -2.35 -2.77 10.67
CA THR A 61 -1.98 -1.71 9.74
C THR A 61 -3.20 -1.20 9.01
N ASN A 62 -3.39 0.12 9.02
CA ASN A 62 -4.54 0.74 8.40
C ASN A 62 -4.16 1.35 7.06
N VAL A 63 -4.63 0.79 5.95
CA VAL A 63 -4.61 1.46 4.65
C VAL A 63 -5.87 2.31 4.56
N ILE A 64 -5.68 3.64 4.55
CA ILE A 64 -6.77 4.59 4.73
C ILE A 64 -7.44 4.91 3.40
N ASN A 65 -8.74 4.63 3.30
CA ASN A 65 -9.53 5.04 2.15
C ASN A 65 -9.54 6.57 2.05
N SER A 66 -9.20 7.11 0.88
CA SER A 66 -9.06 8.55 0.65
C SER A 66 -9.09 8.91 -0.83
N ALA A 67 -8.83 10.18 -1.16
CA ALA A 67 -8.65 10.62 -2.54
C ALA A 67 -7.43 9.95 -3.25
N TYR A 68 -6.43 9.50 -2.47
CA TYR A 68 -5.22 8.87 -2.99
C TYR A 68 -5.33 7.34 -3.06
N LEU A 69 -6.09 6.74 -2.14
CA LEU A 69 -6.28 5.30 -2.08
C LEU A 69 -7.77 5.02 -2.12
N LYS A 70 -8.29 4.73 -3.32
CA LYS A 70 -9.71 4.44 -3.54
C LYS A 70 -9.95 2.96 -3.23
N LEU A 71 -10.39 2.69 -2.01
CA LEU A 71 -10.60 1.35 -1.52
C LEU A 71 -12.05 0.90 -1.70
N LYS A 72 -12.25 -0.41 -1.81
CA LYS A 72 -13.54 -1.02 -2.09
C LYS A 72 -14.59 -0.61 -1.05
N GLY A 73 -15.75 -0.15 -1.54
CA GLY A 73 -16.86 0.29 -0.69
C GLY A 73 -16.58 1.58 0.10
N GLY A 74 -15.50 2.31 -0.22
CA GLY A 74 -15.11 3.50 0.53
C GLY A 74 -14.62 3.20 1.95
N GLN A 75 -14.28 1.95 2.24
CA GLN A 75 -13.85 1.50 3.56
C GLN A 75 -12.33 1.32 3.61
N SER A 76 -11.72 1.85 4.67
CA SER A 76 -10.33 1.56 5.01
C SER A 76 -10.11 0.05 5.14
N PHE A 77 -8.88 -0.38 4.90
CA PHE A 77 -8.45 -1.75 5.12
C PHE A 77 -7.58 -1.80 6.37
N THR A 78 -7.96 -2.63 7.34
CA THR A 78 -7.13 -2.92 8.51
C THR A 78 -6.56 -4.32 8.33
N SER A 79 -5.23 -4.46 8.36
CA SER A 79 -4.59 -5.75 8.17
C SER A 79 -4.93 -6.71 9.30
N THR A 80 -5.15 -7.97 8.93
CA THR A 80 -5.05 -9.14 9.81
C THR A 80 -3.75 -9.88 9.49
N VAL A 81 -3.40 -10.88 10.29
CA VAL A 81 -2.20 -11.71 10.06
C VAL A 81 -2.31 -12.39 8.69
N ASN A 82 -1.30 -12.19 7.84
CA ASN A 82 -1.22 -12.72 6.46
C ASN A 82 -2.31 -12.21 5.50
N SER A 83 -2.89 -11.04 5.80
CA SER A 83 -3.78 -10.35 4.88
C SER A 83 -3.02 -9.65 3.75
N ALA A 84 -3.71 -9.35 2.67
CA ALA A 84 -3.15 -8.65 1.54
C ALA A 84 -4.17 -7.73 0.87
N LEU A 85 -3.65 -6.67 0.26
CA LEU A 85 -4.40 -5.68 -0.48
C LEU A 85 -3.76 -5.50 -1.86
N THR A 86 -4.52 -5.79 -2.91
CA THR A 86 -4.08 -5.62 -4.30
C THR A 86 -4.62 -4.30 -4.83
N LEU A 87 -3.72 -3.49 -5.36
CA LEU A 87 -3.97 -2.14 -5.86
C LEU A 87 -3.51 -2.02 -7.31
N MET A 88 -4.22 -1.21 -8.09
CA MET A 88 -3.82 -0.79 -9.43
C MET A 88 -3.45 0.70 -9.41
N ALA A 89 -2.28 1.04 -9.97
CA ALA A 89 -1.82 2.41 -10.14
C ALA A 89 -2.60 3.11 -11.26
N ASN A 90 -3.01 4.36 -11.03
CA ASN A 90 -3.71 5.16 -12.05
C ASN A 90 -2.75 6.00 -12.93
N GLY A 91 -1.44 5.88 -12.73
CA GLY A 91 -0.40 6.67 -13.41
C GLY A 91 -0.17 8.06 -12.80
N ASP A 92 -0.84 8.34 -11.70
CA ASP A 92 -0.73 9.56 -10.89
C ASP A 92 -0.52 9.13 -9.41
N PRO A 93 -0.65 9.99 -8.37
CA PRO A 93 -0.42 9.56 -6.99
C PRO A 93 -1.56 8.67 -6.43
N THR A 94 -2.55 8.31 -7.27
CA THR A 94 -3.74 7.60 -6.84
C THR A 94 -3.71 6.12 -7.23
N TRP A 95 -4.34 5.32 -6.38
CA TRP A 95 -4.47 3.89 -6.52
C TRP A 95 -5.93 3.46 -6.38
N THR A 96 -6.28 2.40 -7.08
CA THR A 96 -7.60 1.78 -7.01
C THR A 96 -7.46 0.36 -6.47
N GLU A 97 -8.23 0.00 -5.46
CA GLU A 97 -8.26 -1.39 -4.98
C GLU A 97 -8.88 -2.33 -6.02
N MET A 98 -8.20 -3.45 -6.25
CA MET A 98 -8.65 -4.55 -7.10
C MET A 98 -9.22 -5.69 -6.26
N SER A 99 -8.56 -6.03 -5.15
CA SER A 99 -8.98 -7.09 -4.24
C SER A 99 -8.35 -6.94 -2.87
N ARG A 100 -8.96 -7.57 -1.88
CA ARG A 100 -8.41 -7.75 -0.53
C ARG A 100 -8.70 -9.16 -0.03
N ASN A 101 -7.83 -9.71 0.79
CA ASN A 101 -8.15 -10.80 1.71
C ASN A 101 -7.93 -10.33 3.14
N VAL A 102 -8.72 -10.87 4.06
CA VAL A 102 -8.69 -10.59 5.50
C VAL A 102 -8.63 -11.90 6.27
#